data_AF-A0A3D5XBL7-F1
#
_entry.id   AF-A0A3D5XBL7-F1
#
_cell.length_a   1.000
_cell.length_b   1.000
_cell.length_c   1.000
_cell.angle_alpha   90.00
_cell.angle_beta   90.00
_cell.angle_gamma   90.00
#
_symmetry.space_group_name_H-M   'P 1'
#
loop_
_entity.id
_entity.type
_entity.pdbx_description
1 polymer ?
#
loop_
_entity_poly.entity_id
_entity_poly.type
_entity_poly.pdbx_seq_one_letter_code
_entity_poly.pdbx_strand_id
1 'polypeptide(L)'
;MEDTAKNIIDGMLQQQRQLFAGHQTKPIKFRLEQLRKLKCAINKYEQKIADALWTDLHKSFEEAYLTEISIVKQEIDNHIKHLKKWAKPKRVPTPVHLLPSKGKIIYEPLGVSLIVAPWNYPFQL
;
A
#
# COMPACT_ATOMS: atom_id res chain seq x y z
N MET A 1 18.59 19.16 0.32
CA MET A 1 18.21 17.88 0.95
C MET A 1 19.47 17.06 1.08
N GLU A 2 19.74 16.49 2.26
CA GLU A 2 20.82 15.51 2.42
C GLU A 2 20.30 14.13 2.08
N ASP A 3 21.07 13.38 1.28
CA ASP A 3 20.74 12.00 0.96
C ASP A 3 20.83 11.11 2.21
N THR A 4 19.94 10.12 2.29
CA THR A 4 19.94 9.18 3.42
C THR A 4 21.15 8.25 3.32
N ALA A 5 21.99 8.21 4.36
CA ALA A 5 23.20 7.39 4.38
C ALA A 5 22.89 5.89 4.26
N LYS A 6 23.76 5.14 3.57
CA LYS A 6 23.58 3.72 3.26
C LYS A 6 23.29 2.85 4.50
N ASN A 7 24.02 3.07 5.59
CA ASN A 7 23.83 2.34 6.85
C ASN A 7 22.42 2.51 7.44
N ILE A 8 21.81 3.69 7.26
CA ILE A 8 20.43 3.95 7.69
C ILE A 8 19.46 3.16 6.81
N ILE A 9 19.66 3.18 5.48
CA ILE A 9 18.85 2.42 4.52
C ILE A 9 18.91 0.91 4.84
N ASP A 10 20.11 0.37 5.04
CA ASP A 10 20.32 -1.04 5.37
C ASP A 10 19.62 -1.41 6.69
N GLY A 11 19.70 -0.54 7.70
CA GLY A 11 19.00 -0.71 8.98
C GLY A 11 17.48 -0.73 8.83
N MET A 12 16.90 0.21 8.08
CA MET A 12 15.45 0.26 7.81
C MET A 12 14.97 -0.98 7.06
N LEU A 13 15.72 -1.42 6.04
CA LEU A 13 15.39 -2.62 5.28
C LEU A 13 15.42 -3.88 6.16
N GLN A 14 16.40 -3.99 7.06
CA GLN A 14 16.49 -5.11 7.99
C GLN A 14 15.28 -5.15 8.93
N GLN A 15 14.87 -4.00 9.49
CA GLN A 15 13.69 -3.91 10.35
C GLN A 15 12.40 -4.31 9.62
N GLN A 16 12.21 -3.86 8.38
CA GLN A 16 11.05 -4.23 7.56
C GLN A 16 11.01 -5.74 7.27
N ARG A 17 12.17 -6.33 6.95
CA ARG A 17 12.30 -7.79 6.74
C ARG A 17 11.96 -8.57 8.02
N GLN A 18 12.44 -8.13 9.18
CA GLN A 18 12.13 -8.76 10.47
C GLN A 18 10.64 -8.68 10.80
N LEU A 19 10.01 -7.52 10.60
CA LEU A 19 8.58 -7.35 10.82
C LEU A 19 7.75 -8.28 9.92
N PHE A 20 8.13 -8.41 8.65
CA PHE A 20 7.49 -9.34 7.72
C PHE A 20 7.68 -10.81 8.13
N ALA A 21 8.91 -11.19 8.50
CA ALA A 21 9.23 -12.54 8.97
C ALA A 21 8.45 -12.91 10.25
N GLY A 22 8.15 -11.93 11.11
CA GLY A 22 7.27 -12.10 12.28
C GLY A 22 5.77 -12.24 11.95
N HIS A 23 5.39 -12.31 10.66
CA HIS A 23 4.03 -12.49 10.18
C HIS A 23 3.00 -11.43 10.61
N GLN A 24 3.44 -10.31 11.17
CA GLN A 24 2.57 -9.24 11.65
C GLN A 24 1.73 -8.60 10.52
N THR A 25 2.22 -8.66 9.27
CA THR A 25 1.53 -8.13 8.09
C THR A 25 0.51 -9.09 7.48
N LYS A 26 0.52 -10.38 7.87
CA LYS A 26 -0.38 -11.39 7.30
C LYS A 26 -1.86 -11.12 7.64
N PRO A 27 -2.25 -10.79 8.89
CA PRO A 27 -3.65 -10.58 9.24
C PRO A 27 -4.32 -9.44 8.47
N ILE A 28 -5.55 -9.68 7.97
CA ILE A 28 -6.33 -8.66 7.25
C ILE A 28 -6.65 -7.45 8.13
N LYS A 29 -6.85 -7.66 9.44
CA LYS A 29 -7.10 -6.58 10.40
C LYS A 29 -5.95 -5.56 10.39
N PHE A 30 -4.71 -6.03 10.46
CA PHE A 30 -3.52 -5.18 10.42
C PHE A 30 -3.49 -4.36 9.12
N ARG A 31 -3.68 -5.00 7.97
CA ARG A 31 -3.68 -4.31 6.66
C ARG A 31 -4.76 -3.21 6.57
N LEU A 32 -5.97 -3.49 7.05
CA LEU A 32 -7.06 -2.51 7.09
C LEU A 32 -6.77 -1.34 8.04
N GLU A 33 -6.14 -1.60 9.18
CA GLU A 33 -5.72 -0.54 10.11
C GLU A 33 -4.67 0.37 9.48
N GLN A 34 -3.68 -0.19 8.78
CA GLN A 34 -2.66 0.59 8.09
C GLN A 34 -3.24 1.45 6.97
N LEU A 35 -4.19 0.92 6.17
CA LEU A 35 -4.90 1.71 5.16
C LEU A 35 -5.70 2.88 5.76
N ARG A 36 -6.37 2.66 6.90
CA ARG A 36 -7.11 3.73 7.60
C ARG A 36 -6.19 4.78 8.18
N LYS A 37 -5.05 4.37 8.76
CA LYS A 37 -4.02 5.30 9.25
C LYS A 37 -3.46 6.15 8.11
N LEU A 38 -3.19 5.53 6.96
CA LEU A 38 -2.74 6.25 5.76
C LEU A 38 -3.78 7.29 5.32
N LYS A 39 -5.05 6.89 5.15
CA LYS A 39 -6.13 7.84 4.80
C LYS A 39 -6.24 9.00 5.79
N CYS A 40 -6.16 8.71 7.09
CA CYS A 40 -6.21 9.73 8.14
C CYS A 40 -5.02 10.71 8.03
N ALA A 41 -3.81 10.20 7.80
CA ALA A 41 -2.62 11.02 7.60
C ALA A 41 -2.76 11.92 6.36
N ILE A 42 -3.23 11.38 5.23
CA ILE A 42 -3.46 12.15 4.00
C ILE A 42 -4.45 13.27 4.25
N ASN A 43 -5.59 12.99 4.89
CA ASN A 43 -6.57 14.02 5.24
C ASN A 43 -5.97 15.11 6.15
N LYS A 44 -5.16 14.71 7.14
CA LYS A 44 -4.52 15.65 8.07
C LYS A 44 -3.50 16.57 7.37
N TYR A 45 -2.82 16.07 6.35
CA TYR A 45 -1.75 16.77 5.65
C TYR A 45 -2.14 17.28 4.26
N GLU A 46 -3.42 17.23 3.89
CA GLU A 46 -3.93 17.58 2.56
C GLU A 46 -3.42 18.93 2.06
N GLN A 47 -3.56 19.98 2.88
CA GLN A 47 -3.07 21.31 2.53
C GLN A 47 -1.55 21.33 2.34
N LYS A 48 -0.79 20.66 3.23
CA LYS A 48 0.68 20.62 3.12
C LYS A 48 1.15 19.89 1.87
N ILE A 49 0.42 18.85 1.45
CA ILE A 49 0.70 18.12 0.20
C ILE A 49 0.47 19.06 -0.99
N ALA A 50 -0.67 19.77 -1.01
CA ALA A 50 -0.97 20.73 -2.07
C ALA A 50 0.04 21.89 -2.13
N ASP A 51 0.44 22.44 -0.98
CA ASP A 51 1.43 23.53 -0.90
C ASP A 51 2.81 23.08 -1.44
N ALA A 52 3.21 21.83 -1.16
CA ALA A 52 4.43 21.25 -1.70
C ALA A 52 4.33 21.06 -3.23
N LEU A 53 3.21 20.55 -3.73
CA LEU A 53 2.97 20.39 -5.17
C LEU A 53 2.92 21.74 -5.91
N TRP A 54 2.42 22.79 -5.28
CA TRP A 54 2.52 24.15 -5.82
C TRP A 54 4.00 24.60 -5.90
N THR A 55 4.76 24.42 -4.82
CA THR A 55 6.16 24.85 -4.76
C THR A 55 7.02 24.14 -5.82
N ASP A 56 6.83 22.83 -5.96
CA ASP A 56 7.68 22.00 -6.82
C ASP A 56 7.21 21.99 -8.28
N LEU A 57 5.89 22.01 -8.52
CA LEU A 57 5.29 21.78 -9.83
C LEU A 57 4.29 22.85 -10.27
N HIS A 58 4.03 23.87 -9.46
CA HIS A 58 3.04 24.93 -9.70
C HIS A 58 1.61 24.41 -9.97
N LYS A 59 1.25 23.25 -9.42
CA LYS A 59 -0.12 22.72 -9.47
C LYS A 59 -1.01 23.49 -8.51
N SER A 60 -2.10 24.07 -8.99
CA SER A 60 -3.09 24.71 -8.11
C SER A 60 -3.65 23.70 -7.11
N PHE A 61 -4.28 24.17 -6.03
CA PHE A 61 -4.90 23.28 -5.05
C PHE A 61 -5.90 22.33 -5.71
N GLU A 62 -6.74 22.83 -6.63
CA GLU A 62 -7.74 22.05 -7.35
C GLU A 62 -7.09 20.98 -8.22
N GLU A 63 -6.03 21.33 -8.95
CA GLU A 63 -5.30 20.37 -9.77
C GLU A 63 -4.62 19.30 -8.92
N ALA A 64 -3.91 19.69 -7.85
CA ALA A 64 -3.26 18.79 -6.92
C ALA A 64 -4.29 17.84 -6.26
N TYR A 65 -5.44 18.36 -5.87
CA TYR A 65 -6.51 17.56 -5.27
C TYR A 65 -7.11 16.56 -6.26
N LEU A 66 -7.46 17.01 -7.47
CA LEU A 66 -8.12 16.17 -8.47
C LEU A 66 -7.19 15.11 -9.06
N THR A 67 -5.92 15.46 -9.30
CA THR A 67 -4.98 14.58 -10.01
C THR A 67 -4.12 13.72 -9.08
N GLU A 68 -3.95 14.12 -7.82
CA GLU A 68 -3.09 13.38 -6.89
C GLU A 68 -3.82 12.91 -5.63
N ILE A 69 -4.36 13.83 -4.84
CA ILE A 69 -4.84 13.49 -3.49
C ILE A 69 -6.12 12.65 -3.53
N SER A 70 -7.09 13.05 -4.34
CA SER A 70 -8.41 12.41 -4.39
C SER A 70 -8.36 11.00 -4.97
N ILE A 71 -7.47 10.75 -5.94
CA ILE A 71 -7.30 9.43 -6.56
C ILE A 71 -6.72 8.44 -5.53
N VAL A 72 -5.66 8.81 -4.81
CA VAL A 72 -5.11 7.98 -3.71
C VAL A 72 -6.17 7.69 -2.65
N LYS A 73 -6.95 8.70 -2.22
CA LYS A 73 -8.02 8.51 -1.22
C LYS A 73 -9.08 7.51 -1.68
N GLN A 74 -9.50 7.60 -2.95
CA GLN A 74 -10.47 6.69 -3.54
C GLN A 74 -9.93 5.27 -3.65
N GLU A 75 -8.66 5.10 -4.04
CA GLU A 75 -8.03 3.78 -4.09
C GLU A 75 -7.90 3.15 -2.71
N ILE A 76 -7.54 3.93 -1.68
CA ILE A 76 -7.53 3.43 -0.30
C ILE A 76 -8.92 2.95 0.12
N ASP A 77 -9.97 3.69 -0.18
CA ASP A 77 -11.35 3.29 0.14
C ASP A 77 -11.78 2.01 -0.61
N ASN A 78 -11.42 1.92 -1.89
CA ASN A 78 -11.63 0.73 -2.70
C ASN A 78 -10.94 -0.50 -2.09
N HIS A 79 -9.69 -0.35 -1.65
CA HIS A 79 -8.94 -1.41 -0.98
C HIS A 79 -9.56 -1.79 0.37
N ILE A 80 -9.93 -0.82 1.21
CA ILE A 80 -10.60 -1.09 2.49
C ILE A 80 -11.89 -1.88 2.28
N LYS A 81 -12.69 -1.53 1.27
CA LYS A 81 -13.96 -2.18 0.95
C LYS A 81 -13.79 -3.62 0.48
N HIS A 82 -12.77 -3.91 -0.32
CA HIS A 82 -12.66 -5.19 -1.03
C HIS A 82 -11.57 -6.14 -0.53
N LEU A 83 -10.60 -5.68 0.27
CA LEU A 83 -9.44 -6.48 0.68
C LEU A 83 -9.80 -7.82 1.33
N LYS A 84 -10.84 -7.87 2.16
CA LYS A 84 -11.33 -9.12 2.78
C LYS A 84 -11.74 -10.16 1.74
N LYS A 85 -12.38 -9.72 0.65
CA LYS A 85 -12.82 -10.58 -0.46
C LYS A 85 -11.61 -11.03 -1.28
N TRP A 86 -10.70 -10.12 -1.61
CA TRP A 86 -9.52 -10.42 -2.43
C TRP A 86 -8.57 -11.41 -1.76
N ALA A 87 -8.36 -11.30 -0.45
CA ALA A 87 -7.45 -12.18 0.28
C ALA A 87 -8.07 -13.54 0.67
N LYS A 88 -9.36 -13.78 0.41
CA LYS A 88 -10.04 -15.02 0.83
C LYS A 88 -9.53 -16.21 -0.01
N PRO A 89 -9.21 -17.37 0.59
CA PRO A 89 -8.88 -18.56 -0.16
C PRO A 89 -10.00 -18.97 -1.14
N LYS A 90 -9.64 -19.27 -2.38
CA LYS A 90 -10.57 -19.65 -3.44
C LYS A 90 -10.53 -21.16 -3.62
N ARG A 91 -11.67 -21.84 -3.46
CA ARG A 91 -11.79 -23.27 -3.79
C ARG A 91 -11.67 -23.45 -5.30
N VAL A 92 -10.98 -24.50 -5.72
CA VAL A 92 -10.85 -24.88 -7.13
C VAL A 92 -11.32 -26.32 -7.34
N PRO A 93 -11.86 -26.66 -8.53
CA PRO A 93 -12.25 -28.03 -8.85
C PRO A 93 -11.09 -29.01 -8.62
N THR A 94 -11.41 -30.17 -8.05
CA THR A 94 -10.43 -31.24 -7.80
C THR A 94 -10.80 -32.43 -8.69
N PRO A 95 -9.86 -32.95 -9.50
CA PRO A 95 -10.09 -34.16 -10.28
C PRO A 95 -10.59 -35.33 -9.42
N VAL A 96 -11.51 -36.12 -9.98
CA VAL A 96 -12.20 -37.21 -9.24
C VAL A 96 -11.22 -38.24 -8.68
N HIS A 97 -10.13 -38.54 -9.40
CA HIS A 97 -9.11 -39.50 -8.95
C HIS A 97 -8.26 -39.01 -7.76
N LEU A 98 -8.34 -37.73 -7.39
CA LEU A 98 -7.67 -37.16 -6.21
C LEU A 98 -8.59 -37.11 -4.99
N LEU A 99 -9.83 -37.59 -5.08
CA LEU A 99 -10.72 -37.68 -3.92
C LEU A 99 -10.11 -38.58 -2.84
N PRO A 100 -10.23 -38.22 -1.55
CA PRO A 100 -11.09 -37.17 -0.97
C PRO A 100 -10.44 -35.77 -0.83
N SER A 101 -9.35 -35.49 -1.55
CA SER A 101 -8.62 -34.21 -1.45
C SER A 101 -9.44 -32.99 -1.92
N LYS A 102 -9.02 -31.78 -1.53
CA LYS A 102 -9.67 -30.51 -1.91
C LYS A 102 -8.64 -29.47 -2.37
N GLY A 103 -8.79 -28.95 -3.59
CA GLY A 103 -7.98 -27.87 -4.13
C GLY A 103 -8.41 -26.48 -3.63
N LYS A 104 -7.42 -25.64 -3.30
CA LYS A 104 -7.61 -24.22 -2.95
C LYS A 104 -6.45 -23.37 -3.47
N ILE A 105 -6.73 -22.12 -3.83
CA ILE A 105 -5.74 -21.06 -4.05
C ILE A 105 -5.69 -20.19 -2.79
N ILE A 106 -4.48 -19.97 -2.29
CA ILE A 106 -4.20 -19.10 -1.14
C ILE A 106 -3.37 -17.93 -1.66
N TYR A 107 -3.78 -16.71 -1.32
CA TYR A 107 -3.07 -15.49 -1.70
C TYR A 107 -2.20 -15.03 -0.53
N GLU A 108 -0.88 -15.08 -0.70
CA GLU A 108 0.09 -14.65 0.31
C GLU A 108 0.92 -13.46 -0.16
N PRO A 109 1.30 -12.55 0.75
CA PRO A 109 2.19 -11.44 0.40
C PRO A 109 3.59 -11.95 0.06
N LEU A 110 4.24 -11.31 -0.92
CA LEU A 110 5.58 -11.69 -1.40
C LEU A 110 6.71 -11.35 -0.42
N GLY A 111 6.57 -10.27 0.35
CA GLY A 111 7.64 -9.80 1.24
C GLY A 111 7.72 -8.29 1.34
N VAL A 112 8.94 -7.77 1.37
CA VAL A 112 9.25 -6.34 1.34
C VAL A 112 9.34 -5.89 -0.12
N SER A 113 8.64 -4.82 -0.47
CA SER A 113 8.63 -4.23 -1.81
C SER A 113 9.30 -2.84 -1.80
N LEU A 114 10.02 -2.52 -2.88
CA LEU A 114 10.51 -1.17 -3.16
C LEU A 114 9.55 -0.49 -4.14
N ILE A 115 9.12 0.73 -3.82
CA ILE A 115 8.33 1.60 -4.70
C ILE A 115 9.21 2.81 -5.00
N VAL A 116 9.41 3.12 -6.29
CA VAL A 116 10.18 4.27 -6.77
C VAL A 116 9.25 5.14 -7.60
N ALA A 117 8.96 6.34 -7.11
CA ALA A 117 8.04 7.29 -7.72
C ALA A 117 8.77 8.22 -8.71
N PRO A 118 8.14 8.60 -9.85
CA PRO A 118 8.62 9.67 -10.71
C PRO A 118 8.24 11.06 -10.15
N TRP A 119 8.80 12.12 -10.73
CA TRP A 119 8.64 13.49 -10.23
C TRP A 119 7.35 14.20 -10.65
N ASN A 120 6.66 13.74 -11.71
CA ASN A 120 5.55 14.47 -12.33
C ASN A 120 4.19 14.30 -11.64
N TYR A 121 4.00 13.21 -10.91
CA TYR A 121 2.89 12.98 -9.97
C TYR A 121 3.44 12.34 -8.70
N PRO A 122 4.27 13.10 -7.94
CA PRO A 122 5.14 12.56 -6.91
C PRO A 122 4.37 12.05 -5.68
N PHE A 123 3.07 12.31 -5.58
CA PHE A 123 2.23 11.80 -4.51
C PHE A 123 1.35 10.61 -4.95
N GLN A 124 0.89 10.61 -6.21
CA GLN A 124 0.00 9.57 -6.73
C GLN A 124 0.72 8.30 -7.22
N LEU A 125 1.92 8.43 -7.78
CA LEU A 125 2.69 7.33 -8.38
C LEU A 125 3.79 6.83 -7.44
#